data_AF-A0A1G9UT67-F1
#
_entry.id   AF-A0A1G9UT67-F1
#
_cell.length_a   1.000
_cell.length_b   1.000
_cell.length_c   1.000
_cell.angle_alpha   90.00
_cell.angle_beta   90.00
_cell.angle_gamma   90.00
#
_symmetry.space_group_name_H-M   'P 1'
#
loop_
_entity.id
_entity.type
_entity.pdbx_description
1 polymer ?
#
loop_
_entity_poly.entity_id
_entity_poly.type
_entity_poly.pdbx_seq_one_letter_code
_entity_poly.pdbx_strand_id
1 'polypeptide(L)'
;MSVPSSSHRRDRRTELRAGMSLLASAAADLGVGAEPGVRVLRDGRLWLAELGTAVTAADVYQAARGLVAAQLDAIADVSGRPVEDHALAWLVTLQTNEVLVGLEDLDLEGDAA
;
A
#
# COMPACT_ATOMS: atom_id res chain seq x y z
N MET A 1 -22.93 7.16 25.70
CA MET A 1 -22.43 6.63 24.40
C MET A 1 -22.08 7.81 23.52
N SER A 2 -20.80 8.00 23.20
CA SER A 2 -20.34 9.10 22.33
C SER A 2 -20.52 8.72 20.86
N VAL A 3 -21.24 9.54 20.10
CA VAL A 3 -21.44 9.34 18.67
C VAL A 3 -20.11 9.63 17.95
N PRO A 4 -19.60 8.74 17.09
CA PRO A 4 -18.38 9.02 16.34
C PRO A 4 -18.56 10.26 15.48
N SER A 5 -17.61 11.19 15.54
CA SER A 5 -17.61 12.44 14.76
C SER A 5 -17.73 12.15 13.26
N SER A 6 -18.48 12.99 12.54
CA SER A 6 -18.69 12.87 11.10
C SER A 6 -17.40 12.99 10.27
N SER A 7 -16.36 13.64 10.81
CA SER A 7 -15.02 13.66 10.20
C SER A 7 -14.40 12.26 10.18
N HIS A 8 -14.36 11.59 11.34
CA HIS A 8 -13.78 10.24 11.46
C HIS A 8 -14.46 9.22 10.53
N ARG A 9 -15.78 9.31 10.32
CA ARG A 9 -16.47 8.42 9.36
C ARG A 9 -16.14 8.73 7.91
N ARG A 10 -15.94 10.02 7.58
CA ARG A 10 -15.56 10.45 6.24
C ARG A 10 -14.14 9.97 5.93
N ASP A 11 -13.22 10.10 6.87
CA ASP A 11 -11.83 9.68 6.75
C ASP A 11 -11.75 8.16 6.55
N ARG A 12 -12.46 7.38 7.37
CA ARG A 12 -12.49 5.92 7.23
C ARG A 12 -13.06 5.44 5.90
N ARG A 13 -14.08 6.11 5.37
CA ARG A 13 -14.65 5.76 4.05
C ARG A 13 -13.68 6.09 2.93
N THR A 14 -12.95 7.19 3.04
CA THR A 14 -11.91 7.57 2.08
C THR A 14 -10.77 6.54 2.10
N GLU A 15 -10.29 6.15 3.28
CA GLU A 15 -9.25 5.11 3.44
C GLU A 15 -9.68 3.78 2.81
N LEU A 16 -10.88 3.28 3.12
CA LEU A 16 -11.37 2.01 2.55
C LEU A 16 -11.42 2.03 1.03
N ARG A 17 -11.87 3.15 0.47
CA ARG A 17 -11.97 3.30 -0.98
C ARG A 17 -10.62 3.46 -1.65
N ALA A 18 -9.69 4.20 -1.05
CA ALA A 18 -8.32 4.24 -1.49
C ALA A 18 -7.68 2.83 -1.43
N GLY A 19 -7.98 2.04 -0.40
CA GLY A 19 -7.53 0.66 -0.28
C GLY A 19 -8.08 -0.26 -1.37
N MET A 20 -9.36 -0.12 -1.74
CA MET A 20 -9.94 -0.85 -2.88
C MET A 20 -9.27 -0.49 -4.20
N SER A 21 -9.03 0.81 -4.44
CA SER A 21 -8.33 1.28 -5.64
C SER A 21 -6.89 0.75 -5.69
N LEU A 22 -6.16 0.75 -4.56
CA LEU A 22 -4.82 0.17 -4.46
C LEU A 22 -4.82 -1.34 -4.77
N LEU A 23 -5.77 -2.09 -4.22
CA LEU A 23 -5.88 -3.53 -4.48
C LEU A 23 -6.23 -3.82 -5.95
N ALA A 24 -7.14 -3.03 -6.54
CA ALA A 24 -7.52 -3.18 -7.94
C ALA A 24 -6.35 -2.86 -8.88
N SER A 25 -5.54 -1.83 -8.59
CA SER A 25 -4.29 -1.55 -9.32
C SER A 25 -3.31 -2.72 -9.22
N ALA A 26 -3.04 -3.22 -8.00
CA ALA A 26 -2.14 -4.35 -7.82
C ALA A 26 -2.64 -5.63 -8.52
N ALA A 27 -3.95 -5.85 -8.57
CA ALA A 27 -4.54 -6.96 -9.32
C ALA A 27 -4.35 -6.76 -10.84
N ALA A 28 -4.53 -5.53 -11.34
CA ALA A 28 -4.32 -5.21 -12.75
C ALA A 28 -2.85 -5.41 -13.18
N ASP A 29 -1.87 -5.07 -12.32
CA ASP A 29 -0.44 -5.35 -12.56
C ASP A 29 -0.17 -6.86 -12.72
N LEU A 30 -0.99 -7.71 -12.08
CA LEU A 30 -0.96 -9.16 -12.20
C LEU A 30 -1.85 -9.69 -13.34
N GLY A 31 -2.38 -8.81 -14.20
CA GLY A 31 -3.24 -9.16 -15.34
C GLY A 31 -4.69 -9.47 -14.97
N VAL A 32 -5.14 -9.12 -13.76
CA VAL A 32 -6.50 -9.37 -13.27
C VAL A 32 -7.31 -8.08 -13.25
N GLY A 33 -8.32 -7.99 -14.12
CA GLY A 33 -9.20 -6.83 -14.20
C GLY A 33 -8.61 -5.70 -15.05
N ALA A 34 -9.11 -4.49 -14.86
CA ALA A 34 -8.64 -3.29 -15.55
C ALA A 34 -7.99 -2.33 -14.55
N GLU A 35 -6.96 -1.63 -14.99
CA GLU A 35 -6.27 -0.63 -14.15
C GLU A 35 -7.22 0.53 -13.80
N PRO A 36 -7.37 0.85 -12.50
CA PRO A 36 -8.14 2.01 -12.08
C PRO A 36 -7.53 3.30 -12.62
N GLY A 37 -8.37 4.22 -13.12
CA GLY A 37 -7.90 5.53 -13.53
C GLY A 37 -7.42 6.36 -12.34
N VAL A 38 -6.10 6.51 -12.17
CA VAL A 38 -5.48 7.38 -11.15
C VAL A 38 -4.79 8.55 -11.83
N ARG A 39 -5.01 9.78 -11.32
CA ARG A 39 -4.33 10.98 -11.81
C ARG A 39 -3.89 11.89 -10.67
N VAL A 40 -2.74 12.53 -10.84
CA VAL A 40 -2.25 13.56 -9.93
C VAL A 40 -2.89 14.90 -10.29
N LEU A 41 -3.48 15.58 -9.31
CA LEU A 41 -4.03 16.92 -9.45
C LEU A 41 -2.94 17.98 -9.23
N ARG A 42 -3.18 19.20 -9.71
CA ARG A 42 -2.23 20.32 -9.60
C ARG A 42 -1.85 20.68 -8.16
N ASP A 43 -2.73 20.37 -7.20
CA ASP A 43 -2.52 20.61 -5.77
C ASP A 43 -1.82 19.43 -5.06
N GLY A 44 -1.34 18.44 -5.82
CA GLY A 44 -0.64 17.26 -5.29
C GLY A 44 -1.55 16.14 -4.78
N ARG A 45 -2.87 16.33 -4.76
CA ARG A 45 -3.81 15.26 -4.41
C ARG A 45 -3.96 14.24 -5.55
N LEU A 46 -4.37 13.03 -5.19
CA LEU A 46 -4.67 11.98 -6.16
C LEU A 46 -6.17 11.94 -6.41
N TRP A 47 -6.57 11.94 -7.68
CA TRP A 47 -7.95 11.67 -8.07
C TRP A 47 -8.08 10.21 -8.48
N LEU A 48 -8.95 9.51 -7.77
CA LEU A 48 -9.26 8.11 -8.03
C LEU A 48 -10.59 8.06 -8.78
N ALA A 49 -10.55 7.66 -10.07
CA ALA A 49 -11.71 7.71 -10.96
C ALA A 49 -12.91 6.94 -10.41
N GLU A 50 -12.67 5.79 -9.80
CA GLU A 50 -13.68 4.94 -9.18
C GLU A 50 -14.39 5.60 -7.99
N LEU A 51 -13.70 6.48 -7.27
CA LEU A 51 -14.29 7.21 -6.14
C LEU A 51 -15.01 8.47 -6.56
N GLY A 52 -14.66 9.03 -7.72
CA GLY A 52 -15.08 10.37 -8.12
C GLY A 52 -14.69 11.44 -7.09
N THR A 53 -13.56 11.26 -6.40
CA THR A 53 -13.06 12.22 -5.38
C THR A 53 -11.54 12.31 -5.39
N ALA A 54 -11.04 13.46 -4.91
CA ALA A 54 -9.64 13.67 -4.61
C ALA A 54 -9.32 13.14 -3.21
N VAL A 55 -8.16 12.50 -3.05
CA VAL A 55 -7.61 11.99 -1.80
C VAL A 55 -6.19 12.52 -1.60
N THR A 56 -5.77 12.64 -0.34
CA THR A 56 -4.43 13.11 0.01
C THR A 56 -3.42 11.95 0.04
N ALA A 57 -2.13 12.27 0.03
CA ALA A 57 -1.08 11.27 0.24
C ALA A 57 -1.22 10.55 1.61
N ALA A 58 -1.69 11.26 2.63
CA ALA A 58 -1.94 10.68 3.95
C ALA A 58 -3.07 9.63 3.90
N ASP A 59 -4.16 9.92 3.18
CA ASP A 59 -5.26 8.96 2.99
C ASP A 59 -4.78 7.68 2.30
N VAL A 60 -3.95 7.83 1.26
CA VAL A 60 -3.38 6.69 0.53
C VAL A 60 -2.41 5.90 1.40
N TYR A 61 -1.55 6.57 2.16
CA TYR A 61 -0.62 5.90 3.08
C TYR A 61 -1.36 5.10 4.16
N GLN A 62 -2.38 5.68 4.80
CA GLN A 62 -3.18 4.96 5.82
C GLN A 62 -3.96 3.80 5.20
N ALA A 63 -4.51 3.98 4.00
CA ALA A 63 -5.18 2.93 3.27
C ALA A 63 -4.25 1.75 2.93
N ALA A 64 -3.05 2.04 2.41
CA ALA A 64 -2.04 1.04 2.10
C ALA A 64 -1.60 0.28 3.37
N ARG A 65 -1.34 0.99 4.46
CA ARG A 65 -0.99 0.39 5.75
C ARG A 65 -2.12 -0.53 6.26
N GLY A 66 -3.37 -0.08 6.18
CA GLY A 66 -4.53 -0.88 6.57
C GLY A 66 -4.71 -2.13 5.70
N LEU A 67 -4.49 -2.02 4.39
CA LEU A 67 -4.55 -3.14 3.45
C LEU A 67 -3.47 -4.18 3.77
N VAL A 68 -2.21 -3.77 3.95
CA VAL A 68 -1.11 -4.67 4.29
C VAL A 68 -1.35 -5.36 5.63
N ALA A 69 -1.83 -4.62 6.64
CA ALA A 69 -2.18 -5.20 7.94
C ALA A 69 -3.26 -6.29 7.82
N ALA A 70 -4.31 -6.04 7.02
CA ALA A 70 -5.35 -7.03 6.78
C ALA A 70 -4.84 -8.28 6.03
N GLN A 71 -3.90 -8.12 5.10
CA GLN A 71 -3.28 -9.26 4.42
C GLN A 71 -2.40 -10.09 5.38
N LEU A 72 -1.61 -9.44 6.22
CA LEU A 72 -0.80 -10.13 7.24
C LEU A 72 -1.68 -10.92 8.22
N ASP A 73 -2.78 -10.32 8.67
CA ASP A 73 -3.77 -10.99 9.55
C ASP A 73 -4.40 -12.21 8.86
N ALA A 74 -4.80 -12.08 7.59
CA ALA A 74 -5.35 -13.19 6.82
C ALA A 74 -4.34 -14.33 6.61
N ILE A 75 -3.06 -14.01 6.36
CA ILE A 75 -2.00 -15.01 6.23
C ILE A 75 -1.77 -15.73 7.56
N ALA A 76 -1.76 -14.99 8.67
CA ALA A 76 -1.63 -15.57 10.01
C ALA A 76 -2.78 -16.56 10.30
N ASP A 77 -4.01 -16.17 10.01
CA ASP A 77 -5.21 -17.02 10.17
C ASP A 77 -5.11 -18.30 9.34
N VAL A 78 -4.82 -18.19 8.04
CA VAL A 78 -4.73 -19.35 7.12
C VAL A 78 -3.55 -20.29 7.48
N SER A 79 -2.42 -19.73 7.90
CA SER A 79 -1.22 -20.50 8.22
C SER A 79 -1.22 -21.09 9.64
N GLY A 80 -2.10 -20.63 10.52
CA GLY A 80 -2.11 -20.98 11.95
C GLY A 80 -0.86 -20.52 12.71
N ARG A 81 -0.08 -19.57 12.16
CA ARG A 81 1.13 -19.03 12.79
C ARG A 81 0.88 -17.60 13.30
N PRO A 82 1.63 -17.15 14.32
CA PRO A 82 1.56 -15.77 14.79
C PRO A 82 1.85 -14.77 13.66
N VAL A 83 1.17 -13.62 13.68
CA VAL A 83 1.36 -12.56 12.66
C VAL A 83 2.78 -12.00 12.69
N GLU A 84 3.41 -11.99 13.87
CA GLU A 84 4.78 -11.54 14.09
C GLU A 84 5.78 -12.35 13.28
N ASP A 85 5.57 -13.67 13.15
CA ASP A 85 6.45 -14.53 12.38
C ASP A 85 6.48 -14.13 10.90
N HIS A 86 5.32 -13.80 10.34
CA HIS A 86 5.18 -13.37 8.95
C HIS A 86 5.71 -11.96 8.73
N ALA A 87 5.37 -11.04 9.64
CA ALA A 87 5.83 -9.66 9.57
C ALA A 87 7.37 -9.58 9.66
N LEU A 88 7.98 -10.31 10.59
CA LEU A 88 9.45 -10.34 10.73
C LEU A 88 10.12 -10.98 9.51
N ALA A 89 9.57 -12.09 8.99
CA ALA A 89 10.11 -12.72 7.80
C ALA A 89 10.11 -11.75 6.60
N TRP A 90 8.99 -11.05 6.35
CA TRP A 90 8.90 -10.05 5.28
C TRP A 90 9.87 -8.88 5.47
N LEU A 91 10.01 -8.36 6.69
CA LEU A 91 10.93 -7.26 6.98
C LEU A 91 12.39 -7.66 6.72
N VAL A 92 12.80 -8.86 7.16
CA VAL A 92 14.16 -9.37 6.90
C VAL A 92 14.41 -9.52 5.39
N THR A 93 13.44 -10.05 4.65
CA THR A 93 13.55 -10.14 3.18
C THR A 93 13.71 -8.77 2.54
N LEU A 94 12.89 -7.78 2.92
CA LEU A 94 12.97 -6.43 2.37
C LEU A 94 14.31 -5.75 2.67
N GLN A 95 14.81 -5.87 3.91
CA GLN A 95 16.13 -5.35 4.29
C GLN A 95 17.26 -6.04 3.51
N THR A 96 17.16 -7.35 3.29
CA THR A 96 18.14 -8.09 2.50
C THR A 96 18.14 -7.62 1.04
N ASN A 97 16.95 -7.43 0.45
CA ASN A 97 16.82 -6.95 -0.91
C ASN A 97 17.36 -5.52 -1.07
N GLU A 98 17.13 -4.64 -0.10
CA GLU A 98 17.70 -3.28 -0.09
C GLU A 98 19.23 -3.31 -0.12
N VAL A 99 19.85 -4.19 0.69
CA VAL A 99 21.31 -4.37 0.68
C VAL A 99 21.80 -4.88 -0.67
N LEU A 100 21.12 -5.86 -1.27
CA LEU A 100 21.51 -6.41 -2.57
C LEU A 100 21.45 -5.37 -3.70
N VAL A 101 20.37 -4.59 -3.76
CA VAL A 101 20.24 -3.50 -4.74
C VAL A 101 21.35 -2.47 -4.53
N GLY A 102 21.66 -2.11 -3.28
CA GLY A 102 22.75 -1.19 -2.98
C GLY A 102 24.15 -1.70 -3.36
N LEU A 103 24.36 -3.02 -3.43
CA LEU A 103 25.61 -3.62 -3.92
C LEU A 103 25.69 -3.61 -5.45
N GLU A 104 24.58 -3.85 -6.14
CA GLU A 104 24.50 -3.75 -7.61
C GLU A 104 24.83 -2.32 -8.08
N ASP A 105 24.37 -1.30 -7.35
CA ASP A 105 24.69 0.10 -7.65
C ASP A 105 26.19 0.42 -7.47
N LEU A 106 26.87 -0.20 -6.49
CA LEU A 106 28.30 0.00 -6.23
C LEU A 106 29.20 -0.69 -7.26
N ASP A 107 28.81 -1.87 -7.75
CA ASP A 107 29.55 -2.58 -8.81
C ASP A 107 29.49 -1.83 -10.15
N LEU A 108 28.40 -1.10 -10.42
CA LEU A 108 28.25 -0.28 -11.64
C LEU A 108 29.05 1.04 -11.59
N GLU A 109 29.30 1.59 -10.39
CA GLU A 109 30.17 2.77 -10.23
C GLU A 109 31.67 2.40 -10.27
N GLY A 110 32.03 1.17 -9.91
CA GLY A 110 33.42 0.68 -9.87
C GLY A 110 34.06 0.39 -11.24
N ASP A 111 33.27 0.10 -12.26
CA ASP A 111 33.75 -0.25 -13.62
C ASP A 111 33.87 0.98 -14.56
N ALA A 112 33.63 2.19 -14.04
CA ALA A 112 33.70 3.45 -14.77
C ALA A 112 35.00 4.26 -14.54
N ALA A 113 36.08 3.62 -14.06
CA ALA A 113 37.35 4.27 -13.68
C ALA A 113 38.55 3.85 -14.56
#